data_AF-A0A9D6G230-F1
#
_entry.id   AF-A0A9D6G230-F1
#
_cell.length_a   1.000
_cell.length_b   1.000
_cell.length_c   1.000
_cell.angle_alpha   90.00
_cell.angle_beta   90.00
_cell.angle_gamma   90.00
#
_symmetry.space_group_name_H-M   'P 1'
#
loop_
_entity.id
_entity.type
_entity.pdbx_description
1 polymer ?
#
loop_
_entity_poly.entity_id
_entity_poly.type
_entity_poly.pdbx_seq_one_letter_code
_entity_poly.pdbx_strand_id
1 'polypeptide(L)'
;AQGNLGPVYGYQWRSWPAADGRHIDQIGQVLEQIRTNPDSRRMIVSAWNVADLDKMALMPCHAFFQFYVAGGRLSCQLYQRSADLFLGVPFNIASYALLTMMIAQVCGLRLGDLVHTFGDTHLYMNHLDQAREQLSRSPRKLPAMRVNAAVKNLFDFRYEDFTLEGYDPHPAIKAPIAV
;
A
#
# COMPACT_ATOMS: atom_id res chain seq x y z
N ALA A 1 0.57 -27.19 -6.16
CA ALA A 1 0.41 -26.00 -5.31
C ALA A 1 -1.06 -25.57 -5.35
N GLN A 2 -1.77 -25.57 -4.22
CA GLN A 2 -3.20 -25.23 -4.12
C GLN A 2 -3.41 -23.70 -3.94
N GLY A 3 -2.75 -22.86 -4.74
CA GLY A 3 -2.88 -21.39 -4.66
C GLY A 3 -2.23 -20.71 -3.44
N ASN A 4 -1.47 -21.43 -2.61
CA ASN A 4 -0.73 -20.85 -1.49
C ASN A 4 0.52 -20.10 -1.98
N LEU A 5 0.66 -18.82 -1.60
CA LEU A 5 1.79 -17.96 -1.95
C LEU A 5 2.90 -17.91 -0.88
N GLY A 6 2.75 -18.67 0.20
CA GLY A 6 3.62 -18.60 1.37
C GLY A 6 3.26 -17.44 2.31
N PRO A 7 4.13 -17.13 3.28
CA PRO A 7 3.91 -16.12 4.32
C PRO A 7 4.11 -14.68 3.79
N VAL A 8 3.38 -14.30 2.75
CA VAL A 8 3.45 -12.97 2.10
C VAL A 8 2.74 -11.88 2.93
N TYR A 9 2.43 -10.73 2.32
CA TYR A 9 1.95 -9.50 2.97
C TYR A 9 0.91 -9.71 4.08
N GLY A 10 -0.22 -10.36 3.79
CA GLY A 10 -1.30 -10.51 4.77
C GLY A 10 -0.85 -11.25 6.03
N TYR A 11 -0.04 -12.30 5.88
CA TYR A 11 0.52 -13.05 7.00
C TYR A 11 1.50 -12.19 7.81
N GLN A 12 2.42 -11.49 7.16
CA GLN A 12 3.36 -10.62 7.87
C GLN A 12 2.65 -9.45 8.57
N TRP A 13 1.62 -8.87 7.96
CA TRP A 13 0.91 -7.72 8.52
C TRP A 13 0.04 -8.08 9.73
N ARG A 14 -0.59 -9.25 9.72
CA ARG A 14 -1.62 -9.65 10.71
C ARG A 14 -1.17 -10.78 11.63
N SER A 15 -0.09 -11.48 11.32
CA SER A 15 0.31 -12.70 12.00
C SER A 15 1.82 -12.93 11.95
N TRP A 16 2.63 -11.87 12.09
CA TRP A 16 4.09 -11.98 12.07
C TRP A 16 4.57 -12.95 13.17
N PRO A 17 5.33 -14.01 12.83
CA PRO A 17 5.77 -15.01 13.81
C PRO A 17 6.90 -14.46 14.69
N ALA A 18 6.71 -14.53 16.00
CA ALA A 18 7.72 -14.20 17.00
C ALA A 18 8.48 -15.46 17.47
N ALA A 19 9.71 -15.28 17.95
CA ALA A 19 10.57 -16.39 18.39
C ALA A 19 10.00 -17.18 19.58
N ASP A 20 9.10 -16.57 20.36
CA ASP A 20 8.41 -17.18 21.51
C ASP A 20 7.08 -17.87 21.12
N GLY A 21 6.81 -18.03 19.82
CA GLY A 21 5.60 -18.68 19.30
C GLY A 21 4.37 -17.77 19.22
N ARG A 22 4.47 -16.50 19.62
CA ARG A 22 3.38 -15.54 19.41
C ARG A 22 3.26 -15.11 17.95
N HIS A 23 2.09 -14.61 17.60
CA HIS A 23 1.85 -13.90 16.34
C HIS A 23 1.57 -12.42 16.62
N ILE A 24 2.22 -11.54 15.87
CA ILE A 24 2.12 -10.09 16.03
C ILE A 24 1.21 -9.52 14.92
N ASP A 25 0.09 -8.92 15.33
CA ASP A 25 -0.77 -8.12 14.44
C ASP A 25 -0.23 -6.68 14.36
N GLN A 26 0.65 -6.43 13.39
CA GLN A 26 1.29 -5.13 13.21
C GLN A 26 0.27 -4.03 12.86
N ILE A 27 -0.77 -4.36 12.08
CA ILE A 27 -1.83 -3.40 11.73
C ILE A 27 -2.64 -3.02 12.97
N GLY A 28 -3.02 -4.00 13.80
CA GLY A 28 -3.69 -3.76 15.07
C GLY A 28 -2.86 -2.87 16.00
N GLN A 29 -1.55 -3.13 16.11
CA GLN A 29 -0.64 -2.30 16.90
C GLN A 29 -0.54 -0.87 16.39
N VAL A 30 -0.47 -0.66 15.07
CA VAL A 30 -0.46 0.68 14.48
C VAL A 30 -1.76 1.44 14.76
N LEU A 31 -2.92 0.79 14.60
CA LEU A 31 -4.22 1.40 14.92
C LEU A 31 -4.28 1.85 16.38
N GLU A 32 -3.78 1.03 17.31
CA GLU A 32 -3.73 1.37 18.72
C GLU A 32 -2.76 2.52 19.01
N GLN A 33 -1.56 2.50 18.40
CA GLN A 33 -0.59 3.58 18.53
C GLN A 33 -1.13 4.91 18.00
N ILE A 34 -1.81 4.93 16.85
CA ILE A 34 -2.42 6.15 16.31
C ILE A 34 -3.43 6.75 17.30
N ARG A 35 -4.20 5.91 18.00
CA ARG A 35 -5.24 6.36 18.95
C ARG A 35 -4.65 6.83 20.28
N THR A 36 -3.61 6.16 20.79
CA THR A 36 -3.09 6.37 22.15
C THR A 36 -1.80 7.18 22.20
N ASN A 37 -1.01 7.17 21.14
CA ASN A 37 0.28 7.86 21.05
C ASN A 37 0.55 8.33 19.60
N PRO A 38 -0.26 9.28 19.08
CA PRO A 38 -0.19 9.72 17.67
C PRO A 38 1.16 10.34 17.27
N ASP A 39 1.91 10.88 18.22
CA ASP A 39 3.24 11.46 17.99
C ASP A 39 4.36 10.40 17.91
N SER A 40 4.00 9.12 18.06
CA SER A 40 4.94 8.00 17.98
C SER A 40 5.69 7.99 16.66
N ARG A 41 7.02 7.94 16.74
CA ARG A 41 7.90 7.73 15.57
C ARG A 41 8.07 6.25 15.22
N ARG A 42 7.21 5.37 15.74
CA ARG A 42 7.32 3.90 15.67
C ARG A 42 6.06 3.22 15.10
N MET A 43 5.16 3.98 14.47
CA MET A 43 3.95 3.45 13.83
C MET A 43 4.34 2.78 12.50
N ILE A 44 4.88 1.57 12.60
CA ILE A 44 5.58 0.86 11.52
C ILE A 44 4.91 -0.48 11.25
N VAL A 45 4.89 -0.86 9.97
CA VAL A 45 4.59 -2.23 9.53
C VAL A 45 5.68 -2.68 8.56
N SER A 46 6.21 -3.88 8.80
CA SER A 46 7.19 -4.53 7.91
C SER A 46 6.61 -5.80 7.31
N ALA A 47 6.78 -5.99 6.01
CA ALA A 47 6.61 -7.29 5.36
C ALA A 47 7.94 -8.05 5.25
N TRP A 48 9.08 -7.41 5.56
CA TRP A 48 10.41 -7.96 5.36
C TRP A 48 10.87 -8.87 6.51
N ASN A 49 10.27 -10.05 6.59
CA ASN A 49 10.68 -11.08 7.55
C ASN A 49 11.79 -11.96 6.96
N VAL A 50 13.03 -11.70 7.39
CA VAL A 50 14.24 -12.38 6.89
C VAL A 50 14.14 -13.91 7.01
N ALA A 51 13.49 -14.43 8.06
CA ALA A 51 13.39 -15.86 8.32
C ALA A 51 12.34 -16.59 7.44
N ASP A 52 11.56 -15.83 6.68
CA ASP A 52 10.46 -16.34 5.86
C ASP A 52 10.62 -16.03 4.37
N LEU A 53 11.63 -15.24 3.96
CA LEU A 53 11.79 -14.79 2.57
C LEU A 53 11.88 -15.95 1.57
N ASP A 54 12.57 -17.03 1.93
CA ASP A 54 12.74 -18.24 1.12
C ASP A 54 11.46 -19.07 0.98
N LYS A 55 10.47 -18.84 1.86
CA LYS A 55 9.16 -19.52 1.85
C LYS A 55 8.11 -18.75 1.03
N MET A 56 8.39 -17.52 0.63
CA MET A 56 7.46 -16.68 -0.13
C MET A 56 7.59 -16.94 -1.63
N ALA A 57 6.46 -16.99 -2.34
CA ALA A 57 6.46 -17.12 -3.80
C ALA A 57 7.21 -15.97 -4.50
N LEU A 58 7.14 -14.77 -3.91
CA LEU A 58 7.97 -13.63 -4.27
C LEU A 58 8.25 -12.81 -3.01
N MET A 59 9.50 -12.36 -2.86
CA MET A 59 9.87 -11.47 -1.76
C MET A 59 9.08 -10.15 -1.84
N PRO A 60 8.70 -9.53 -0.71
CA PRO A 60 7.88 -8.32 -0.69
C PRO A 60 8.51 -7.18 -1.50
N CYS A 61 7.83 -6.64 -2.51
CA CYS A 61 8.30 -5.45 -3.23
C CYS A 61 8.09 -4.20 -2.37
N HIS A 62 6.91 -4.07 -1.77
CA HIS A 62 6.57 -3.05 -0.79
C HIS A 62 6.90 -3.58 0.62
N ALA A 63 8.14 -3.30 1.05
CA ALA A 63 8.78 -4.01 2.15
C ALA A 63 8.43 -3.45 3.52
N PHE A 64 8.24 -2.13 3.63
CA PHE A 64 8.11 -1.43 4.90
C PHE A 64 7.30 -0.15 4.71
N PHE A 65 6.45 0.20 5.68
CA PHE A 65 5.79 1.49 5.70
C PHE A 65 5.62 2.04 7.11
N GLN A 66 5.58 3.35 7.21
CA GLN A 66 5.47 4.10 8.46
C GLN A 66 4.35 5.13 8.36
N PHE A 67 3.54 5.23 9.41
CA PHE A 67 2.56 6.29 9.57
C PHE A 67 3.12 7.45 10.40
N TYR A 68 2.54 8.62 10.21
CA TYR A 68 2.83 9.82 10.97
C TYR A 68 1.56 10.65 11.15
N VAL A 69 1.36 11.19 12.36
CA VAL A 69 0.24 12.10 12.64
C VAL A 69 0.78 13.48 12.98
N ALA A 70 0.27 14.51 12.30
CA ALA A 70 0.55 15.90 12.63
C ALA A 70 -0.66 16.79 12.31
N GLY A 71 -1.01 17.72 13.21
CA GLY A 71 -2.14 18.64 12.99
C GLY A 71 -3.48 17.92 12.72
N GLY A 72 -3.68 16.73 13.31
CA GLY A 72 -4.86 15.88 13.08
C GLY A 72 -4.94 15.30 11.66
N ARG A 73 -3.81 15.16 10.96
CA ARG A 73 -3.70 14.53 9.64
C ARG A 73 -2.82 13.28 9.72
N LEU A 74 -3.24 12.20 9.07
CA LEU A 74 -2.46 10.97 8.93
C LEU A 74 -1.72 10.95 7.58
N SER A 75 -0.40 10.83 7.64
CA SER A 75 0.46 10.57 6.50
C SER A 75 1.01 9.14 6.55
N CYS A 76 1.40 8.61 5.40
CA CYS A 76 2.02 7.29 5.25
C CYS A 76 3.25 7.41 4.35
N GLN A 77 4.38 6.84 4.77
CA GLN A 77 5.56 6.66 3.93
C GLN A 77 5.74 5.16 3.62
N LEU A 78 5.86 4.83 2.34
CA LEU A 78 6.16 3.49 1.85
C LEU A 78 7.62 3.42 1.37
N TYR A 79 8.35 2.40 1.80
CA TYR A 79 9.60 1.96 1.17
C TYR A 79 9.35 0.73 0.29
N GLN A 80 9.46 0.93 -1.02
CA GLN A 80 9.34 -0.12 -2.04
C GLN A 80 10.72 -0.46 -2.60
N ARG A 81 11.26 -1.63 -2.25
CA ARG A 81 12.63 -2.03 -2.60
C ARG A 81 12.86 -2.27 -4.10
N SER A 82 11.79 -2.59 -4.83
CA SER A 82 11.81 -2.95 -6.25
C SER A 82 10.49 -2.52 -6.88
N ALA A 83 10.57 -1.70 -7.91
CA ALA A 83 9.43 -1.01 -8.49
C ALA A 83 9.47 -1.07 -10.02
N ASP A 84 8.61 -1.91 -10.59
CA ASP A 84 8.20 -1.81 -11.99
C ASP A 84 7.41 -0.52 -12.16
N LEU A 85 8.04 0.47 -12.79
CA LEU A 85 7.49 1.81 -12.93
C LEU A 85 6.23 1.85 -13.80
N PHE A 86 6.10 0.96 -14.80
CA PHE A 86 5.01 1.02 -15.76
C PHE A 86 3.79 0.23 -15.29
N LEU A 87 3.97 -1.04 -14.89
CA LEU A 87 2.86 -1.89 -14.48
C LEU A 87 2.63 -1.88 -12.97
N GLY A 88 3.66 -1.80 -12.14
CA GLY A 88 3.53 -1.99 -10.70
C GLY A 88 3.15 -0.72 -9.94
N VAL A 89 3.95 0.34 -10.12
CA VAL A 89 3.85 1.59 -9.35
C VAL A 89 2.45 2.21 -9.34
N PRO A 90 1.68 2.27 -10.46
CA PRO A 90 0.33 2.81 -10.44
C PRO A 90 -0.60 2.10 -9.43
N PHE A 91 -0.51 0.77 -9.32
CA PHE A 91 -1.28 -0.01 -8.34
C PHE A 91 -0.76 0.19 -6.92
N ASN A 92 0.57 0.30 -6.76
CA ASN A 92 1.17 0.51 -5.45
C ASN A 92 0.74 1.86 -4.83
N ILE A 93 0.75 2.94 -5.62
CA ILE A 93 0.29 4.27 -5.18
C ILE A 93 -1.19 4.19 -4.76
N ALA A 94 -2.05 3.62 -5.62
CA ALA A 94 -3.48 3.52 -5.34
C ALA A 94 -3.78 2.69 -4.08
N SER A 95 -3.08 1.55 -3.90
CA SER A 95 -3.24 0.67 -2.74
C SER A 95 -2.88 1.37 -1.43
N TYR A 96 -1.73 2.03 -1.36
CA TYR A 96 -1.29 2.70 -0.13
C TYR A 96 -2.00 4.02 0.13
N ALA A 97 -2.46 4.72 -0.90
CA ALA A 97 -3.38 5.84 -0.76
C ALA A 97 -4.68 5.38 -0.11
N LEU A 98 -5.29 4.29 -0.62
CA LEU A 98 -6.53 3.74 -0.08
C LEU A 98 -6.37 3.25 1.37
N LEU A 99 -5.28 2.54 1.67
CA LEU A 99 -4.97 2.09 3.04
C LEU A 99 -4.85 3.29 4.01
N THR A 100 -4.18 4.36 3.58
CA THR A 100 -4.04 5.59 4.37
C THR A 100 -5.41 6.23 4.62
N MET A 101 -6.28 6.26 3.60
CA MET A 101 -7.65 6.76 3.74
C MET A 101 -8.48 5.93 4.71
N MET A 102 -8.42 4.60 4.61
CA MET A 102 -9.14 3.68 5.49
C MET A 102 -8.71 3.86 6.95
N ILE A 103 -7.40 3.91 7.21
CA ILE A 103 -6.85 4.09 8.57
C ILE A 103 -7.21 5.47 9.12
N ALA A 104 -7.05 6.53 8.31
CA ALA A 104 -7.43 7.89 8.72
C ALA A 104 -8.90 7.94 9.13
N GLN A 105 -9.81 7.34 8.36
CA GLN A 105 -11.23 7.30 8.67
C GLN A 105 -11.52 6.61 10.02
N VAL A 106 -11.02 5.39 10.24
CA VAL A 106 -11.32 4.62 11.46
C VAL A 106 -10.59 5.14 12.70
N CYS A 107 -9.64 6.04 12.51
CA CYS A 107 -8.96 6.79 13.57
C CYS A 107 -9.49 8.23 13.72
N GLY A 108 -10.47 8.66 12.94
CA GLY A 108 -11.05 10.01 13.02
C GLY A 108 -10.09 11.14 12.60
N LEU A 109 -9.12 10.84 11.73
CA LEU A 109 -8.10 11.76 11.25
C LEU A 109 -8.41 12.26 9.83
N ARG A 110 -7.87 13.44 9.50
CA ARG A 110 -7.87 13.96 8.14
C ARG A 110 -6.75 13.32 7.33
N LEU A 111 -6.83 13.41 6.00
CA LEU A 111 -5.76 12.95 5.13
C LEU A 111 -4.57 13.92 5.16
N GLY A 112 -3.37 13.36 5.31
CA GLY A 112 -2.09 13.99 5.06
C GLY A 112 -1.52 13.50 3.71
N ASP A 113 -0.23 13.15 3.72
CA ASP A 113 0.52 12.81 2.51
C ASP A 113 0.78 11.30 2.39
N LEU A 114 0.81 10.81 1.16
CA LEU A 114 1.47 9.55 0.82
C LEU A 114 2.87 9.85 0.27
N VAL A 115 3.91 9.42 0.97
CA VAL A 115 5.31 9.55 0.56
C VAL A 115 5.78 8.20 0.03
N HIS A 116 6.03 8.10 -1.29
CA HIS A 116 6.49 6.86 -1.91
C HIS A 116 8.00 6.91 -2.13
N THR A 117 8.73 6.11 -1.36
CA THR A 117 10.18 5.94 -1.48
C THR A 117 10.50 4.66 -2.22
N PHE A 118 11.41 4.72 -3.17
CA PHE A 118 11.83 3.57 -3.96
C PHE A 118 13.28 3.19 -3.71
N GLY A 119 13.56 1.88 -3.77
CA GLY A 119 14.90 1.33 -3.92
C GLY A 119 15.25 1.22 -5.41
N ASP A 120 15.34 0.00 -5.93
CA ASP A 120 15.47 -0.21 -7.38
C ASP A 120 14.17 0.19 -8.08
N THR A 121 14.23 1.27 -8.86
CA THR A 121 13.13 1.76 -9.69
C THR A 121 13.50 1.57 -11.14
N HIS A 122 12.74 0.75 -11.86
CA HIS A 122 13.10 0.35 -13.20
C HIS A 122 11.92 0.39 -14.15
N LEU A 123 12.26 0.49 -15.44
CA LEU A 123 11.36 0.33 -16.56
C LEU A 123 11.87 -0.84 -17.40
N TYR A 124 11.03 -1.85 -17.64
CA TYR A 124 11.42 -2.97 -18.48
C TYR A 124 11.64 -2.53 -19.93
N MET A 125 12.62 -3.12 -20.60
CA MET A 125 12.96 -2.77 -21.99
C MET A 125 11.81 -2.98 -22.97
N ASN A 126 10.96 -3.98 -22.73
CA ASN A 126 9.75 -4.25 -23.52
C ASN A 126 8.55 -3.34 -23.17
N HIS A 127 8.73 -2.34 -22.30
CA HIS A 127 7.73 -1.33 -21.93
C HIS A 127 8.09 0.08 -22.41
N LEU A 128 9.21 0.26 -23.12
CA LEU A 128 9.69 1.59 -23.52
C LEU A 128 8.70 2.34 -24.44
N ASP A 129 8.08 1.64 -25.40
CA ASP A 129 7.14 2.27 -26.32
C ASP A 129 5.84 2.67 -25.63
N GLN A 130 5.36 1.83 -24.71
CA GLN A 130 4.21 2.11 -23.86
C GLN A 130 4.46 3.31 -22.94
N ALA A 131 5.65 3.41 -22.35
CA ALA A 131 6.04 4.56 -21.55
C ALA A 131 6.12 5.85 -22.38
N ARG A 132 6.69 5.80 -23.59
CA ARG A 132 6.71 6.94 -24.52
C ARG A 132 5.30 7.38 -24.92
N GLU A 133 4.42 6.44 -25.20
CA GLU A 133 3.01 6.73 -25.49
C GLU A 133 2.35 7.42 -24.29
N GLN A 134 2.55 6.92 -23.07
CA GLN A 134 2.00 7.53 -21.86
C GLN A 134 2.53 8.96 -21.63
N LEU A 135 3.82 9.19 -21.85
CA LEU A 135 4.47 10.51 -21.70
C LEU A 135 3.99 11.54 -22.72
N SER A 136 3.42 11.11 -23.86
CA SER A 136 2.81 12.02 -24.84
C SER A 136 1.46 12.60 -24.39
N ARG A 137 0.86 12.05 -23.34
CA ARG A 137 -0.48 12.41 -22.87
C ARG A 137 -0.40 13.45 -21.76
N SER A 138 -1.26 14.48 -21.82
CA SER A 138 -1.41 15.43 -20.72
C SER A 138 -2.21 14.82 -19.57
N PRO A 139 -1.76 14.94 -18.30
CA PRO A 139 -2.54 14.52 -17.14
C PRO A 139 -3.91 15.20 -17.08
N ARG A 140 -4.93 14.44 -16.66
CA ARG A 140 -6.28 14.95 -16.40
C ARG A 140 -6.47 15.20 -14.91
N LYS A 141 -7.63 15.77 -14.55
CA LYS A 141 -7.99 16.01 -13.15
C LYS A 141 -7.97 14.68 -12.36
N LEU A 142 -7.41 14.71 -11.16
CA LEU A 142 -7.43 13.55 -10.27
C LEU A 142 -8.88 13.16 -9.91
N PRO A 143 -9.19 11.86 -9.82
CA PRO A 143 -10.48 11.40 -9.32
C PRO A 143 -10.61 11.66 -7.81
N ALA A 144 -11.83 11.49 -7.30
CA ALA A 144 -12.10 11.50 -5.86
C ALA A 144 -12.52 10.10 -5.40
N MET A 145 -11.84 9.55 -4.39
CA MET A 145 -12.25 8.31 -3.74
C MET A 145 -13.23 8.63 -2.61
N ARG A 146 -14.45 8.09 -2.67
CA ARG A 146 -15.40 8.07 -1.56
C ARG A 146 -15.28 6.77 -0.81
N VAL A 147 -15.24 6.87 0.52
CA VAL A 147 -15.18 5.74 1.45
C VAL A 147 -16.44 5.80 2.32
N ASN A 148 -17.10 4.66 2.52
CA ASN A 148 -18.32 4.59 3.33
C ASN A 148 -18.03 5.00 4.78
N ALA A 149 -18.53 6.17 5.17
CA ALA A 149 -18.30 6.75 6.49
C ALA A 149 -18.94 5.96 7.65
N ALA A 150 -19.87 5.04 7.35
CA ALA A 150 -20.50 4.17 8.35
C ALA A 150 -19.54 3.11 8.90
N VAL A 151 -18.51 2.72 8.13
CA VAL A 151 -17.53 1.72 8.57
C VAL A 151 -16.56 2.34 9.58
N LYS A 152 -16.50 1.76 10.78
CA LYS A 152 -15.68 2.25 11.92
C LYS A 152 -14.52 1.34 12.29
N ASN A 153 -14.42 0.18 11.66
CA ASN A 153 -13.35 -0.78 11.88
C ASN A 153 -12.64 -1.06 10.55
N LEU A 154 -11.29 -1.05 10.56
CA LEU A 154 -10.48 -1.26 9.38
C LEU A 154 -10.77 -2.61 8.70
N PHE A 155 -11.14 -3.62 9.49
CA PHE A 155 -11.33 -4.98 8.99
C PHE A 155 -12.76 -5.27 8.53
N ASP A 156 -13.69 -4.31 8.69
CA ASP A 156 -15.09 -4.48 8.30
C ASP A 156 -15.38 -3.92 6.90
N PHE A 157 -14.41 -3.23 6.28
CA PHE A 157 -14.53 -2.70 4.92
C PHE A 157 -14.76 -3.80 3.89
N ARG A 158 -15.67 -3.54 2.96
CA ARG A 158 -16.00 -4.38 1.81
C ARG A 158 -15.78 -3.63 0.50
N TYR A 159 -15.80 -4.35 -0.61
CA TYR A 159 -15.58 -3.76 -1.94
C TYR A 159 -16.59 -2.63 -2.23
N GLU A 160 -17.84 -2.80 -1.81
CA GLU A 160 -18.95 -1.87 -2.06
C GLU A 160 -18.84 -0.57 -1.24
N ASP A 161 -17.93 -0.51 -0.26
CA ASP A 161 -17.71 0.68 0.58
C ASP A 161 -16.87 1.76 -0.12
N PHE A 162 -16.41 1.48 -1.34
CA PHE A 162 -15.50 2.35 -2.09
C PHE A 162 -16.14 2.76 -3.42
N THR A 163 -16.08 4.06 -3.74
CA THR A 163 -16.53 4.57 -5.03
C THR A 163 -15.51 5.57 -5.56
N LEU A 164 -15.00 5.33 -6.76
CA LEU A 164 -14.09 6.25 -7.45
C LEU A 164 -14.89 7.16 -8.38
N GLU A 165 -14.98 8.44 -8.04
CA GLU A 165 -15.76 9.43 -8.78
C GLU A 165 -14.87 10.31 -9.66
N GLY A 166 -15.40 10.70 -10.83
CA GLY A 166 -14.71 11.62 -11.74
C GLY A 166 -13.43 11.04 -12.35
N TYR A 167 -13.30 9.71 -12.40
CA TYR A 167 -12.18 9.05 -13.07
C TYR A 167 -12.39 9.06 -14.58
N ASP A 168 -11.67 9.97 -15.26
CA ASP A 168 -11.67 10.14 -16.71
C ASP A 168 -10.28 9.83 -17.28
N PRO A 169 -9.84 8.54 -17.33
CA PRO A 169 -8.51 8.19 -17.78
C PRO A 169 -8.38 8.27 -19.30
N HIS A 170 -7.15 8.43 -19.78
CA HIS A 170 -6.83 8.08 -21.17
C HIS A 170 -7.01 6.57 -21.41
N PRO A 171 -7.14 6.10 -22.67
CA PRO A 171 -7.28 4.68 -22.97
C PRO A 171 -6.16 3.81 -22.36
N ALA A 172 -6.51 2.61 -21.92
CA ALA A 172 -5.55 1.67 -21.34
C ALA A 172 -4.41 1.35 -22.33
N ILE A 173 -3.18 1.31 -21.82
CA ILE A 173 -2.00 0.87 -22.57
C ILE A 173 -1.67 -0.55 -22.11
N LYS A 174 -1.64 -1.51 -23.04
CA LYS A 174 -1.32 -2.91 -22.72
C LYS A 174 0.19 -3.12 -22.73
N ALA A 175 0.73 -3.76 -21.70
CA ALA A 175 2.11 -4.20 -21.66
C ALA A 175 2.21 -5.64 -21.10
N PRO A 176 3.13 -6.46 -21.62
CA PRO A 176 3.34 -7.82 -21.12
C PRO A 176 3.99 -7.80 -19.74
N ILE A 177 3.56 -8.69 -18.83
CA ILE A 177 4.26 -8.88 -17.55
C ILE A 177 5.65 -9.46 -17.83
N ALA A 178 6.69 -8.88 -17.22
CA ALA A 178 8.02 -9.47 -17.24
C ALA A 178 8.06 -10.68 -16.30
N VAL A 179 8.58 -11.81 -16.79
CA VAL A 179 8.74 -13.06 -16.04
C VAL A 179 10.22 -13.24 -15.70
#